data_AF-A0A2E0YT00-F1
#
_entry.id   AF-A0A2E0YT00-F1
#
_cell.length_a   1.000
_cell.length_b   1.000
_cell.length_c   1.000
_cell.angle_alpha   90.00
_cell.angle_beta   90.00
_cell.angle_gamma   90.00
#
_symmetry.space_group_name_H-M   'P 1'
#
loop_
_entity.id
_entity.type
_entity.pdbx_description
1 polymer ?
#
loop_
_entity_poly.entity_id
_entity_poly.type
_entity_poly.pdbx_seq_one_letter_code
_entity_poly.pdbx_strand_id
1 'polypeptide(L)'
;MKFVDEATITVQAGKGGNGCLSFRREKYVAKGGPDGGDGGDGGSVVIEADDSLNTMVDYRFQRHYRAQNGEAGRGRNCTGSSGEDLVLKVPVGTTVIDEDIDEVLGDLAVDGQRLIVAQGGFHGLGNTRFKSSTNRAPRQTTPGSEGESRNLKLELKVLADVGLLGLPNAGKSTLIRAVSAAQPKVADYPFTTLVPNLGVIKVQAHRSFVMADIPGLIEGASEGAGLGIRFLKHLTRTRILLHLVDVAPFDGSDPAHAAHAILRELQRFSPVLAERERWLVLNKCDLLDAAALAERRAQIVDALDWHGPVYEIAAISATGTQRLCADLMTRIEERGAAEAADPELARAERDLQQRMQAQARQRIAALRASRRGDAPDSEDDDYDDDDHDVEVEYRP
;
A
#
# COMPACT_ATOMS: atom_id res chain seq x y z
N MET A 1 9.07 -15.87 2.09
CA MET A 1 9.29 -14.42 2.27
C MET A 1 8.08 -13.85 2.97
N LYS A 2 8.25 -13.03 4.02
CA LYS A 2 7.13 -12.50 4.83
C LYS A 2 6.57 -11.28 4.08
N PHE A 3 5.28 -11.23 3.74
CA PHE A 3 4.64 -9.97 3.32
C PHE A 3 4.75 -8.99 4.48
N VAL A 4 5.27 -7.81 4.22
CA VAL A 4 5.41 -6.77 5.22
C VAL A 4 4.64 -5.60 4.65
N ASP A 5 3.49 -5.34 5.27
CA ASP A 5 2.64 -4.18 5.09
C ASP A 5 3.13 -2.99 5.91
N GLU A 6 3.85 -3.27 7.01
CA GLU A 6 4.44 -2.25 7.88
C GLU A 6 5.96 -2.41 8.03
N ALA A 7 6.71 -1.37 7.66
CA ALA A 7 8.15 -1.33 7.85
C ALA A 7 8.57 -0.06 8.59
N THR A 8 9.31 -0.25 9.68
CA THR A 8 9.97 0.85 10.39
C THR A 8 11.40 1.00 9.89
N ILE A 9 11.75 2.21 9.46
CA ILE A 9 13.07 2.56 8.96
C ILE A 9 13.57 3.84 9.64
N THR A 10 14.87 3.94 9.84
CA THR A 10 15.54 5.16 10.27
C THR A 10 16.19 5.80 9.06
N VAL A 11 15.82 7.04 8.76
CA VAL A 11 16.38 7.82 7.66
C VAL A 11 17.23 8.95 8.22
N GLN A 12 18.39 9.18 7.60
CA GLN A 12 19.30 10.27 7.94
C GLN A 12 19.71 11.01 6.67
N ALA A 13 19.40 12.29 6.60
CA ALA A 13 19.84 13.14 5.51
C ALA A 13 21.34 13.47 5.63
N GLY A 14 21.94 13.88 4.51
CA GLY A 14 23.32 14.29 4.46
C GLY A 14 23.55 15.57 5.27
N LYS A 15 24.71 15.65 5.94
CA LYS A 15 25.18 16.89 6.56
C LYS A 15 25.71 17.85 5.48
N GLY A 16 25.47 19.14 5.64
CA GLY A 16 26.08 20.18 4.81
C GLY A 16 27.61 20.23 4.99
N GLY A 17 28.31 20.51 3.90
CA GLY A 17 29.76 20.70 3.91
C GLY A 17 30.19 21.94 4.68
N ASN A 18 31.35 21.91 5.31
CA ASN A 18 31.86 23.06 6.06
C ASN A 18 32.42 24.15 5.13
N GLY A 19 32.24 25.41 5.51
CA GLY A 19 32.93 26.53 4.86
C GLY A 19 34.44 26.50 5.11
N CYS A 20 35.22 26.93 4.12
CA CYS A 20 36.68 26.92 4.20
C CYS A 20 37.23 28.23 4.75
N LEU A 21 38.25 28.15 5.60
CA LEU A 21 39.08 29.29 5.98
C LEU A 21 40.35 29.29 5.13
N SER A 22 40.41 30.14 4.10
CA SER A 22 41.58 30.23 3.23
C SER A 22 41.94 31.66 2.85
N PHE A 23 43.23 31.87 2.56
CA PHE A 23 43.74 33.13 2.03
C PHE A 23 44.67 32.85 0.86
N ARG A 24 44.60 33.69 -0.18
CA ARG A 24 45.44 33.56 -1.37
C ARG A 24 46.91 33.73 -0.99
N ARG A 25 47.77 32.83 -1.47
CA ARG A 25 49.22 32.88 -1.29
C ARG A 25 49.90 32.83 -2.64
N GLU A 26 50.55 33.93 -3.00
CA GLU A 26 51.30 34.08 -4.25
C GLU A 26 52.69 34.64 -3.96
N LYS A 27 53.69 34.22 -4.74
CA LYS A 27 55.12 34.52 -4.50
C LYS A 27 55.43 36.03 -4.41
N TYR A 28 54.62 36.87 -5.04
CA TYR A 28 54.80 38.33 -5.10
C TYR A 28 53.71 39.12 -4.37
N VAL A 29 52.82 38.46 -3.61
CA VAL A 29 51.72 39.10 -2.88
C VAL A 29 51.89 38.86 -1.38
N ALA A 30 52.27 39.91 -0.65
CA ALA A 30 52.56 39.80 0.79
C ALA A 30 51.34 39.38 1.64
N LYS A 31 50.13 39.82 1.28
CA LYS A 31 48.86 39.45 1.94
C LYS A 31 47.75 39.33 0.91
N GLY A 32 47.44 38.10 0.48
CA GLY A 32 46.30 37.84 -0.39
C GLY A 32 44.96 38.01 0.35
N GLY A 33 43.91 38.31 -0.42
CA GLY A 33 42.55 38.35 0.10
C GLY A 33 42.03 36.96 0.53
N PRO A 34 40.89 36.89 1.23
CA PRO A 34 40.24 35.64 1.56
C PRO A 34 39.85 34.90 0.27
N ASP A 35 40.05 33.58 0.26
CA ASP A 35 39.67 32.70 -0.84
C ASP A 35 39.13 31.33 -0.38
N GLY A 36 38.55 31.26 0.81
CA GLY A 36 37.82 30.07 1.24
C GLY A 36 36.47 29.99 0.52
N GLY A 37 36.22 28.86 -0.14
CA GLY A 37 34.91 28.54 -0.71
C GLY A 37 33.90 28.05 0.33
N ASP A 38 32.63 28.06 -0.08
CA ASP A 38 31.50 27.53 0.69
C ASP A 38 31.47 25.99 0.62
N GLY A 39 30.80 25.33 1.56
CA GLY A 39 30.52 23.89 1.47
C GLY A 39 29.49 23.56 0.39
N GLY A 40 29.28 22.28 0.13
CA GLY A 40 28.12 21.77 -0.62
C GLY A 40 26.95 21.41 0.30
N ASP A 41 25.73 21.40 -0.22
CA ASP A 41 24.56 20.95 0.54
C ASP A 41 24.58 19.43 0.77
N GLY A 42 23.99 18.98 1.86
CA GLY A 42 23.76 17.55 2.08
C GLY A 42 22.63 17.02 1.19
N GLY A 43 22.73 15.75 0.78
CA GLY A 43 21.66 15.06 0.06
C GLY A 43 20.44 14.84 0.97
N SER A 44 19.25 14.94 0.39
CA SER A 44 17.98 14.66 1.08
C SER A 44 17.58 13.20 0.94
N VAL A 45 16.70 12.72 1.82
CA VAL A 45 16.05 11.41 1.67
C VAL A 45 14.65 11.62 1.11
N VAL A 46 14.38 10.97 -0.01
CA VAL A 46 13.13 11.09 -0.76
C VAL A 46 12.50 9.71 -0.86
N ILE A 47 11.21 9.61 -0.57
CA ILE A 47 10.42 8.42 -0.85
C ILE A 47 9.70 8.61 -2.19
N GLU A 48 9.80 7.63 -3.08
CA GLU A 48 9.16 7.62 -4.39
C GLU A 48 8.21 6.43 -4.50
N ALA A 49 6.96 6.67 -4.92
CA ALA A 49 6.02 5.61 -5.21
C ALA A 49 6.38 4.93 -6.54
N ASP A 50 6.39 3.60 -6.57
CA ASP A 50 6.69 2.80 -7.75
C ASP A 50 5.65 1.67 -7.87
N ASP A 51 4.87 1.68 -8.96
CA ASP A 51 3.82 0.69 -9.23
C ASP A 51 4.38 -0.71 -9.54
N SER A 52 5.68 -0.82 -9.84
CA SER A 52 6.33 -2.13 -10.00
C SER A 52 6.56 -2.86 -8.67
N LEU A 53 6.45 -2.15 -7.54
CA LEU A 53 6.65 -2.69 -6.20
C LEU A 53 5.32 -2.98 -5.52
N ASN A 54 5.14 -4.24 -5.10
CA ASN A 54 3.91 -4.69 -4.43
C ASN A 54 4.11 -4.99 -2.93
N THR A 55 5.34 -4.95 -2.41
CA THR A 55 5.64 -5.33 -1.01
C THR A 55 6.76 -4.49 -0.39
N MET A 56 6.77 -4.31 0.94
CA MET A 56 7.83 -3.59 1.68
C MET A 56 8.92 -4.50 2.26
N VAL A 57 9.14 -5.67 1.66
CA VAL A 57 10.03 -6.69 2.24
C VAL A 57 11.48 -6.20 2.37
N ASP A 58 11.94 -5.38 1.43
CA ASP A 58 13.33 -4.91 1.37
C ASP A 58 13.69 -4.03 2.58
N TYR A 59 12.74 -3.23 3.06
CA TYR A 59 12.88 -2.34 4.22
C TYR A 59 13.03 -3.08 5.57
N ARG A 60 12.77 -4.39 5.61
CA ARG A 60 13.04 -5.18 6.83
C ARG A 60 14.50 -5.60 6.97
N PHE A 61 15.19 -5.80 5.85
CA PHE A 61 16.57 -6.28 5.86
C PHE A 61 17.53 -5.13 6.09
N GLN A 62 17.25 -3.97 5.49
CA GLN A 62 17.99 -2.74 5.72
C GLN A 62 17.08 -1.74 6.41
N ARG A 63 17.38 -1.43 7.68
CA ARG A 63 16.59 -0.48 8.47
C ARG A 63 17.18 0.93 8.49
N HIS A 64 18.39 1.12 8.01
CA HIS A 64 19.11 2.39 8.13
C HIS A 64 19.48 2.90 6.74
N TYR A 65 19.04 4.11 6.44
CA TYR A 65 19.20 4.75 5.16
C TYR A 65 19.83 6.12 5.36
N ARG A 66 20.96 6.37 4.71
CA ARG A 66 21.71 7.61 4.88
C ARG A 66 22.06 8.22 3.53
N ALA A 67 21.65 9.48 3.33
CA ALA A 67 22.02 10.26 2.15
C ALA A 67 23.46 10.79 2.24
N GLN A 68 24.03 11.18 1.10
CA GLN A 68 25.43 11.61 1.04
C GLN A 68 25.62 13.00 1.68
N ASN A 69 26.70 13.18 2.44
CA ASN A 69 27.06 14.49 2.97
C ASN A 69 27.62 15.40 1.86
N GLY A 70 27.42 16.71 2.00
CA GLY A 70 28.06 17.71 1.15
C GLY A 70 29.56 17.80 1.41
N GLU A 71 30.34 18.09 0.36
CA GLU A 71 31.78 18.27 0.50
C GLU A 71 32.14 19.60 1.16
N ALA A 72 33.24 19.64 1.91
CA ALA A 72 33.76 20.88 2.46
C ALA A 72 34.29 21.80 1.35
N GLY A 73 34.12 23.11 1.55
CA GLY A 73 34.75 24.12 0.71
C GLY A 73 36.28 24.01 0.76
N ARG A 74 36.93 24.49 -0.28
CA ARG A 74 38.40 24.50 -0.38
C ARG A 74 38.91 25.92 -0.66
N GLY A 75 40.23 26.10 -0.55
CA GLY A 75 40.88 27.35 -0.96
C GLY A 75 40.68 27.63 -2.45
N ARG A 76 41.13 28.81 -2.91
CA ARG A 76 40.93 29.29 -4.29
C ARG A 76 39.47 29.49 -4.69
N ASN A 77 38.60 29.85 -3.73
CA ASN A 77 37.16 30.03 -3.91
C ASN A 77 36.45 28.78 -4.46
N CYS A 78 36.93 27.59 -4.11
CA CYS A 78 36.36 26.34 -4.59
C CYS A 78 35.25 25.87 -3.65
N THR A 79 34.01 25.88 -4.13
CA THR A 79 32.84 25.39 -3.40
C THR A 79 32.82 23.88 -3.38
N GLY A 80 32.40 23.28 -2.25
CA GLY A 80 32.18 21.84 -2.17
C GLY A 80 31.02 21.38 -3.07
N SER A 81 31.07 20.15 -3.56
CA SER A 81 29.95 19.53 -4.27
C SER A 81 28.83 19.16 -3.30
N SER A 82 27.58 19.30 -3.75
CA SER A 82 26.42 18.79 -3.00
C SER A 82 26.43 17.26 -2.94
N GLY A 83 25.90 16.70 -1.86
CA GLY A 83 25.69 15.27 -1.73
C GLY A 83 24.53 14.79 -2.61
N GLU A 84 24.62 13.55 -3.10
CA GLU A 84 23.53 12.90 -3.82
C GLU A 84 22.35 12.56 -2.90
N ASP A 85 21.14 12.80 -3.39
CA ASP A 85 19.89 12.43 -2.72
C ASP A 85 19.71 10.90 -2.70
N LEU A 86 19.12 10.40 -1.62
CA LEU A 86 18.77 8.99 -1.49
C LEU A 86 17.29 8.80 -1.80
N VAL A 87 16.99 8.11 -2.90
CA VAL A 87 15.61 7.78 -3.29
C VAL A 87 15.25 6.37 -2.80
N LEU A 88 14.24 6.28 -1.94
CA LEU A 88 13.68 5.04 -1.40
C LEU A 88 12.36 4.74 -2.13
N LYS A 89 12.33 3.63 -2.86
CA LYS A 89 11.15 3.24 -3.66
C LYS A 89 10.15 2.43 -2.84
N VAL A 90 8.90 2.84 -2.83
CA VAL A 90 7.82 2.16 -2.09
C VAL A 90 6.64 1.83 -3.00
N PRO A 91 5.85 0.79 -2.70
CA PRO A 91 4.59 0.53 -3.39
C PRO A 91 3.64 1.74 -3.38
N VAL A 92 2.86 1.87 -4.44
CA VAL A 92 1.77 2.85 -4.50
C VAL A 92 0.73 2.55 -3.42
N GLY A 93 0.25 3.60 -2.75
CA GLY A 93 -0.65 3.50 -1.60
C GLY A 93 0.06 3.44 -0.24
N THR A 94 1.36 3.74 -0.20
CA THR A 94 2.12 3.83 1.05
C THR A 94 1.82 5.14 1.79
N THR A 95 1.53 5.02 3.08
CA THR A 95 1.46 6.11 4.04
C THR A 95 2.79 6.19 4.78
N VAL A 96 3.34 7.39 4.87
CA VAL A 96 4.58 7.65 5.61
C VAL A 96 4.22 8.37 6.89
N ILE A 97 4.56 7.76 8.03
CA ILE A 97 4.28 8.27 9.37
C ILE A 97 5.62 8.49 10.07
N ASP A 98 5.77 9.61 10.75
CA ASP A 98 6.89 9.85 11.66
C ASP A 98 6.59 9.19 13.01
N GLU A 99 7.41 8.21 13.40
CA GLU A 99 7.21 7.39 14.59
C GLU A 99 7.48 8.18 15.89
N ASP A 100 8.30 9.23 15.83
CA ASP A 100 8.70 9.98 17.03
C ASP A 100 7.61 10.98 17.45
N ILE A 101 6.86 11.53 16.49
CA ILE A 101 5.80 12.53 16.71
C ILE A 101 4.38 12.03 16.37
N ASP A 102 4.27 10.81 15.82
CA ASP A 102 3.02 10.18 15.37
C ASP A 102 2.23 11.02 14.35
N GLU A 103 2.96 11.72 13.47
CA GLU A 103 2.41 12.59 12.42
C GLU A 103 2.49 11.92 11.05
N VAL A 104 1.40 11.99 10.28
CA VAL A 104 1.38 11.52 8.89
C VAL A 104 2.05 12.56 7.99
N LEU A 105 3.25 12.25 7.50
CA LEU A 105 4.00 13.12 6.58
C LEU A 105 3.34 13.20 5.19
N GLY A 106 2.69 12.11 4.77
CA GLY A 106 1.93 12.10 3.52
C GLY A 106 1.62 10.72 2.97
N ASP A 107 0.69 10.71 2.00
CA ASP A 107 0.26 9.52 1.25
C ASP A 107 0.81 9.56 -0.18
N LEU A 108 1.46 8.46 -0.58
CA LEU A 108 1.97 8.25 -1.93
C LEU A 108 0.93 7.47 -2.73
N ALA A 109 0.00 8.18 -3.37
CA ALA A 109 -1.17 7.59 -4.04
C ALA A 109 -0.97 7.38 -5.55
N VAL A 110 0.02 8.01 -6.15
CA VAL A 110 0.27 7.98 -7.61
C VAL A 110 1.68 7.46 -7.87
N ASP A 111 1.84 6.66 -8.92
CA ASP A 111 3.15 6.23 -9.42
C ASP A 111 4.07 7.43 -9.73
N GLY A 112 5.34 7.32 -9.36
CA GLY A 112 6.34 8.38 -9.49
C GLY A 112 6.14 9.57 -8.54
N GLN A 113 5.12 9.56 -7.67
CA GLN A 113 4.95 10.60 -6.67
C GLN A 113 6.14 10.59 -5.69
N ARG A 114 6.69 11.77 -5.39
CA ARG A 114 7.85 11.93 -4.51
C ARG A 114 7.46 12.70 -3.25
N LEU A 115 7.96 12.24 -2.11
CA LEU A 115 7.83 12.90 -0.82
C LEU A 115 9.23 13.04 -0.18
N ILE A 116 9.65 14.26 0.12
CA ILE A 116 10.88 14.50 0.87
C ILE A 116 10.59 14.19 2.33
N VAL A 117 11.27 13.21 2.89
CA VAL A 117 11.02 12.75 4.27
C VAL A 117 12.11 13.18 5.25
N ALA A 118 13.30 13.49 4.77
CA ALA A 118 14.36 14.10 5.57
C ALA A 118 15.15 15.09 4.72
N GLN A 119 15.15 16.36 5.13
CA GLN A 119 15.84 17.41 4.40
C GLN A 119 17.35 17.40 4.67
N GLY A 120 18.15 17.52 3.61
CA GLY A 120 19.60 17.67 3.69
C GLY A 120 20.05 18.96 4.38
N GLY A 121 21.17 18.89 5.09
CA GLY A 121 21.74 20.04 5.78
C GLY A 121 22.30 21.08 4.80
N PHE A 122 22.02 22.35 5.07
CA PHE A 122 22.59 23.50 4.35
C PHE A 122 24.11 23.60 4.50
N HIS A 123 24.76 24.03 3.42
CA HIS A 123 26.19 24.30 3.37
C HIS A 123 26.66 25.40 4.33
N GLY A 124 27.90 25.24 4.80
CA GLY A 124 28.63 26.25 5.56
C GLY A 124 29.25 27.30 4.66
N LEU A 125 29.38 28.52 5.17
CA LEU A 125 29.90 29.68 4.46
C LEU A 125 31.40 29.82 4.67
N GLY A 126 32.14 29.95 3.57
CA GLY A 126 33.57 30.22 3.57
C GLY A 126 33.89 31.64 4.04
N ASN A 127 35.14 31.89 4.41
CA ASN A 127 35.53 33.19 4.93
C ASN A 127 35.35 34.33 3.92
N THR A 128 35.34 34.03 2.62
CA THR A 128 35.07 34.99 1.55
C THR A 128 33.71 35.68 1.69
N ARG A 129 32.68 34.98 2.21
CA ARG A 129 31.31 35.53 2.41
C ARG A 129 31.24 36.60 3.49
N PHE A 130 32.16 36.58 4.46
CA PHE A 130 32.22 37.52 5.58
C PHE A 130 33.04 38.79 5.26
N LYS A 131 33.48 38.95 4.01
CA LYS A 131 34.26 40.11 3.58
C LYS A 131 33.36 41.34 3.47
N SER A 132 33.73 42.41 4.17
CA SER A 132 33.07 43.71 4.07
C SER A 132 34.09 44.82 3.82
N SER A 133 33.61 46.04 3.58
CA SER A 133 34.48 47.22 3.42
C SER A 133 35.34 47.47 4.66
N THR A 134 34.81 47.16 5.85
CA THR A 134 35.48 47.26 7.14
C THR A 134 36.28 46.01 7.52
N ASN A 135 35.83 44.82 7.14
CA ASN A 135 36.49 43.54 7.41
C ASN A 135 37.05 42.91 6.12
N ARG A 136 38.28 43.31 5.75
CA ARG A 136 38.92 42.85 4.49
C ARG A 136 39.58 41.48 4.57
N ALA A 137 39.85 40.96 5.78
CA ALA A 137 40.50 39.67 6.01
C ALA A 137 39.75 38.85 7.09
N PRO A 138 38.47 38.53 6.84
CA PRO A 138 37.66 37.75 7.76
C PRO A 138 38.28 36.38 8.03
N ARG A 139 38.25 35.97 9.30
CA ARG A 139 38.64 34.62 9.76
C ARG A 139 37.44 33.77 10.21
N GLN A 140 36.24 34.27 9.97
CA GLN A 140 35.00 33.60 10.31
C GLN A 140 34.61 32.64 9.18
N THR A 141 34.11 31.48 9.55
CA THR A 141 33.50 30.47 8.68
C THR A 141 32.33 29.86 9.43
N THR A 142 31.30 29.40 8.73
CA THR A 142 30.25 28.60 9.37
C THR A 142 30.40 27.12 9.03
N PRO A 143 30.16 26.22 9.99
CA PRO A 143 30.02 24.80 9.68
C PRO A 143 28.76 24.59 8.84
N GLY A 144 28.71 23.49 8.10
CA GLY A 144 27.45 23.05 7.49
C GLY A 144 26.48 22.56 8.57
N SER A 145 25.20 22.78 8.35
CA SER A 145 24.14 22.31 9.25
C SER A 145 23.97 20.79 9.15
N GLU A 146 23.51 20.19 10.24
CA GLU A 146 23.17 18.76 10.26
C GLU A 146 21.92 18.51 9.40
N GLY A 147 21.88 17.37 8.72
CA GLY A 147 20.70 16.91 8.01
C GLY A 147 19.65 16.39 8.99
N GLU A 148 18.39 16.40 8.58
CA GLU A 148 17.31 15.82 9.38
C GLU A 148 17.49 14.31 9.57
N SER A 149 17.06 13.81 10.72
CA SER A 149 17.03 12.39 11.04
C SER A 149 15.66 12.07 11.61
N ARG A 150 14.99 11.05 11.08
CA ARG A 150 13.64 10.65 11.50
C ARG A 150 13.51 9.13 11.53
N ASN A 151 12.71 8.64 12.47
CA ASN A 151 12.20 7.27 12.43
C ASN A 151 10.86 7.29 11.70
N LEU A 152 10.77 6.54 10.60
CA LEU A 152 9.59 6.49 9.76
C LEU A 152 8.94 5.11 9.85
N LYS A 153 7.64 5.10 10.05
CA LYS A 153 6.77 3.94 9.85
C LYS A 153 6.12 4.05 8.47
N LEU A 154 6.40 3.07 7.61
CA LEU A 154 5.81 2.94 6.29
C LEU A 154 4.67 1.93 6.37
N GLU A 155 3.46 2.36 6.02
CA GLU A 155 2.27 1.51 6.04
C GLU A 155 1.62 1.46 4.66
N LEU A 156 1.47 0.26 4.09
CA LEU A 156 0.79 0.08 2.82
C LEU A 156 -0.73 -0.01 3.02
N LYS A 157 -1.49 0.97 2.49
CA LYS A 157 -2.97 1.01 2.57
C LYS A 157 -3.69 0.06 1.57
N VAL A 158 -2.97 -0.87 0.93
CA VAL A 158 -3.53 -1.78 -0.10
C VAL A 158 -3.72 -3.18 0.48
N LEU A 159 -4.95 -3.71 0.37
CA LEU A 159 -5.35 -4.97 1.02
C LEU A 159 -5.33 -6.20 0.10
N ALA A 160 -5.66 -6.09 -1.19
CA ALA A 160 -5.49 -7.18 -2.16
C ALA A 160 -5.78 -6.75 -3.61
N ASP A 161 -5.08 -7.36 -4.57
CA ASP A 161 -5.37 -7.27 -6.00
C ASP A 161 -6.54 -8.18 -6.40
N VAL A 162 -6.63 -9.34 -5.76
CA VAL A 162 -7.62 -10.39 -6.07
C VAL A 162 -8.42 -10.75 -4.83
N GLY A 163 -9.75 -10.71 -4.94
CA GLY A 163 -10.67 -11.09 -3.85
C GLY A 163 -11.35 -12.44 -4.10
N LEU A 164 -11.38 -13.34 -3.11
CA LEU A 164 -12.01 -14.66 -3.22
C LEU A 164 -13.44 -14.67 -2.66
N LEU A 165 -14.41 -14.99 -3.51
CA LEU A 165 -15.83 -15.17 -3.20
C LEU A 165 -16.18 -16.66 -3.17
N GLY A 166 -17.14 -17.06 -2.33
CA GLY A 166 -17.61 -18.45 -2.26
C GLY A 166 -18.09 -18.86 -0.86
N LEU A 167 -18.81 -19.98 -0.80
CA LEU A 167 -19.36 -20.55 0.44
C LEU A 167 -18.29 -20.84 1.50
N PRO A 168 -18.66 -20.84 2.80
CA PRO A 168 -17.90 -21.57 3.81
C PRO A 168 -17.59 -22.97 3.27
N ASN A 169 -16.34 -23.40 3.37
CA ASN A 169 -15.86 -24.70 2.87
C ASN A 169 -15.74 -24.88 1.35
N ALA A 170 -15.97 -23.83 0.55
CA ALA A 170 -15.65 -23.85 -0.90
C ALA A 170 -14.15 -24.03 -1.19
N GLY A 171 -13.31 -23.91 -0.16
CA GLY A 171 -11.85 -24.11 -0.25
C GLY A 171 -11.05 -22.83 -0.48
N LYS A 172 -11.63 -21.64 -0.20
CA LYS A 172 -10.96 -20.34 -0.32
C LYS A 172 -9.63 -20.28 0.41
N SER A 173 -9.62 -20.52 1.72
CA SER A 173 -8.38 -20.46 2.52
C SER A 173 -7.39 -21.58 2.13
N THR A 174 -7.89 -22.74 1.65
CA THR A 174 -7.05 -23.81 1.10
C THR A 174 -6.37 -23.37 -0.18
N LEU A 175 -7.08 -22.69 -1.08
CA LEU A 175 -6.51 -22.15 -2.31
C LEU A 175 -5.39 -21.15 -1.99
N ILE A 176 -5.64 -20.17 -1.10
CA ILE A 176 -4.63 -19.19 -0.68
C ILE A 176 -3.37 -19.90 -0.16
N ARG A 177 -3.53 -20.91 0.70
CA ARG A 177 -2.39 -21.70 1.23
C ARG A 177 -1.63 -22.44 0.13
N ALA A 178 -2.33 -22.97 -0.87
CA ALA A 178 -1.73 -23.73 -1.96
C ALA A 178 -0.96 -22.86 -2.95
N VAL A 179 -1.42 -21.63 -3.23
CA VAL A 179 -0.80 -20.73 -4.21
C VAL A 179 0.16 -19.70 -3.62
N SER A 180 0.13 -19.49 -2.30
CA SER A 180 0.95 -18.49 -1.65
C SER A 180 2.41 -18.95 -1.55
N ALA A 181 3.34 -18.11 -1.98
CA ALA A 181 4.79 -18.33 -1.84
C ALA A 181 5.31 -18.13 -0.40
N ALA A 182 4.42 -17.70 0.49
CA ALA A 182 4.62 -17.50 1.92
C ALA A 182 3.52 -18.21 2.71
N GLN A 183 3.76 -18.53 3.99
CA GLN A 183 2.64 -18.89 4.86
C GLN A 183 1.62 -17.72 4.85
N PRO A 184 0.34 -17.98 4.53
CA PRO A 184 -0.68 -16.96 4.55
C PRO A 184 -0.69 -16.27 5.91
N LYS A 185 -0.66 -14.94 5.89
CA LYS A 185 -0.66 -14.17 7.12
C LYS A 185 -2.11 -13.84 7.49
N VAL A 186 -2.37 -14.01 8.77
CA VAL A 186 -3.54 -13.52 9.48
C VAL A 186 -3.19 -12.06 9.79
N ALA A 187 -3.83 -11.11 9.11
CA ALA A 187 -3.49 -9.68 9.20
C ALA A 187 -4.52 -8.89 10.03
N ASP A 188 -4.11 -8.47 11.22
CA ASP A 188 -4.95 -7.75 12.19
C ASP A 188 -5.05 -6.26 11.83
N TYR A 189 -5.80 -5.92 10.78
CA TYR A 189 -5.97 -4.53 10.40
C TYR A 189 -6.85 -3.77 11.43
N PRO A 190 -6.52 -2.50 11.78
CA PRO A 190 -7.21 -1.74 12.83
C PRO A 190 -8.73 -1.56 12.61
N PHE A 191 -9.19 -1.80 11.39
CA PHE A 191 -10.56 -1.60 10.93
C PHE A 191 -11.29 -2.92 10.61
N THR A 192 -10.66 -4.08 10.79
CA THR A 192 -11.27 -5.40 10.58
C THR A 192 -11.60 -6.07 11.90
N THR A 193 -12.83 -6.52 12.08
CA THR A 193 -13.26 -7.32 13.25
C THR A 193 -13.03 -8.81 13.06
N LEU A 194 -12.80 -9.26 11.81
CA LEU A 194 -12.36 -10.61 11.46
C LEU A 194 -11.10 -10.50 10.64
N VAL A 195 -10.09 -11.27 11.03
CA VAL A 195 -8.79 -11.25 10.38
C VAL A 195 -8.87 -11.94 9.02
N PRO A 196 -8.68 -11.22 7.90
CA PRO A 196 -8.64 -11.87 6.60
C PRO A 196 -7.39 -12.75 6.45
N ASN A 197 -7.54 -13.82 5.68
CA ASN A 197 -6.40 -14.58 5.21
C ASN A 197 -5.86 -13.91 3.94
N LEU A 198 -4.62 -13.43 3.98
CA LEU A 198 -3.92 -12.92 2.81
C LEU A 198 -2.83 -13.89 2.37
N GLY A 199 -2.72 -14.08 1.05
CA GLY A 199 -1.62 -14.80 0.41
C GLY A 199 -0.92 -13.95 -0.63
N VAL A 200 0.40 -14.08 -0.69
CA VAL A 200 1.21 -13.46 -1.75
C VAL A 200 1.51 -14.53 -2.79
N ILE A 201 0.97 -14.36 -3.98
CA ILE A 201 1.18 -15.28 -5.09
C ILE A 201 2.39 -14.78 -5.87
N LYS A 202 3.44 -15.60 -5.95
CA LYS A 202 4.61 -15.32 -6.78
C LYS A 202 4.52 -16.14 -8.05
N VAL A 203 4.35 -15.47 -9.19
CA VAL A 203 4.36 -16.12 -10.51
C VAL A 203 5.79 -16.17 -11.06
N GLN A 204 6.55 -15.07 -10.95
CA GLN A 204 7.96 -14.98 -11.38
C GLN A 204 8.80 -14.10 -10.43
N ALA A 205 10.11 -13.95 -10.69
CA ALA A 205 11.05 -13.23 -9.80
C ALA A 205 10.61 -11.82 -9.41
N HIS A 206 9.92 -11.11 -10.31
CA HIS A 206 9.40 -9.74 -10.12
C HIS A 206 7.90 -9.62 -10.41
N ARG A 207 7.17 -10.74 -10.46
CA ARG A 207 5.73 -10.75 -10.76
C ARG A 207 5.00 -11.41 -9.61
N SER A 208 4.36 -10.60 -8.78
CA SER A 208 3.60 -11.05 -7.62
C SER A 208 2.38 -10.18 -7.39
N PHE A 209 1.30 -10.79 -6.90
CA PHE A 209 0.08 -10.09 -6.52
C PHE A 209 -0.45 -10.63 -5.20
N VAL A 210 -1.32 -9.86 -4.56
CA VAL A 210 -1.95 -10.20 -3.27
C VAL A 210 -3.36 -10.73 -3.49
N MET A 211 -3.66 -11.88 -2.89
CA MET A 211 -4.99 -12.46 -2.87
C MET A 211 -5.53 -12.47 -1.44
N ALA A 212 -6.75 -11.97 -1.25
CA ALA A 212 -7.44 -11.99 0.04
C ALA A 212 -8.69 -12.87 0.01
N ASP A 213 -8.86 -13.62 1.09
CA ASP A 213 -10.14 -14.26 1.41
C ASP A 213 -11.17 -13.19 1.78
N ILE A 214 -12.39 -13.32 1.28
CA ILE A 214 -13.51 -12.45 1.63
C ILE A 214 -14.37 -13.19 2.66
N PRO A 215 -14.13 -13.00 3.98
CA PRO A 215 -15.01 -13.51 5.01
C PRO A 215 -16.36 -12.77 5.00
N GLY A 216 -17.44 -13.49 5.34
CA GLY A 216 -18.70 -12.87 5.72
C GLY A 216 -19.62 -12.40 4.58
N LEU A 217 -19.48 -12.96 3.38
CA LEU A 217 -20.44 -12.74 2.29
C LEU A 217 -21.62 -13.73 2.28
N ILE A 218 -21.82 -14.57 3.31
CA ILE A 218 -22.97 -15.50 3.38
C ILE A 218 -23.27 -15.90 4.83
N GLU A 219 -24.57 -16.02 5.12
CA GLU A 219 -25.27 -16.47 6.34
C GLU A 219 -24.72 -15.96 7.69
N GLY A 220 -25.39 -14.92 8.21
CA GLY A 220 -25.14 -14.31 9.53
C GLY A 220 -24.70 -12.84 9.49
N ALA A 221 -24.31 -12.32 8.31
CA ALA A 221 -23.91 -10.91 8.16
C ALA A 221 -25.10 -9.92 8.10
N SER A 222 -26.28 -10.40 7.67
CA SER A 222 -27.49 -9.58 7.58
C SER A 222 -28.26 -9.41 8.89
N GLU A 223 -28.05 -10.27 9.91
CA GLU A 223 -28.88 -10.27 11.13
C GLU A 223 -28.18 -9.94 12.46
N GLY A 224 -26.84 -9.84 12.56
CA GLY A 224 -26.26 -9.64 13.91
C GLY A 224 -24.96 -8.86 14.04
N ALA A 225 -24.05 -8.85 13.07
CA ALA A 225 -22.66 -8.76 13.50
C ALA A 225 -21.92 -7.46 13.13
N GLY A 226 -22.41 -6.64 12.18
CA GLY A 226 -21.69 -5.41 11.76
C GLY A 226 -20.30 -5.67 11.12
N LEU A 227 -19.97 -6.95 10.92
CA LEU A 227 -18.67 -7.51 10.55
C LEU A 227 -18.39 -7.47 9.04
N GLY A 228 -19.40 -7.58 8.18
CA GLY A 228 -19.21 -7.59 6.72
C GLY A 228 -18.97 -6.20 6.10
N ILE A 229 -19.55 -5.16 6.70
CA ILE A 229 -19.63 -3.83 6.06
C ILE A 229 -18.28 -3.11 6.04
N ARG A 230 -17.48 -3.21 7.11
CA ARG A 230 -16.12 -2.64 7.17
C ARG A 230 -15.16 -3.41 6.26
N PHE A 231 -15.30 -4.73 6.18
CA PHE A 231 -14.50 -5.58 5.29
C PHE A 231 -14.77 -5.25 3.81
N LEU A 232 -16.03 -5.02 3.45
CA LEU A 232 -16.44 -4.77 2.07
C LEU A 232 -16.00 -3.39 1.53
N LYS A 233 -15.74 -2.40 2.40
CA LYS A 233 -15.07 -1.13 2.01
C LYS A 233 -13.71 -1.40 1.38
N HIS A 234 -12.99 -2.39 1.89
CA HIS A 234 -11.65 -2.76 1.43
C HIS A 234 -11.68 -3.62 0.15
N LEU A 235 -12.78 -4.35 -0.08
CA LEU A 235 -13.06 -5.04 -1.34
C LEU A 235 -13.15 -4.11 -2.55
N THR A 236 -13.51 -2.83 -2.34
CA THR A 236 -13.69 -1.89 -3.45
C THR A 236 -12.41 -1.64 -4.25
N ARG A 237 -11.26 -1.99 -3.68
CA ARG A 237 -9.93 -1.88 -4.30
C ARG A 237 -9.44 -3.18 -4.96
N THR A 238 -10.17 -4.30 -4.86
CA THR A 238 -9.79 -5.51 -5.59
C THR A 238 -10.04 -5.31 -7.08
N ARG A 239 -9.05 -5.65 -7.91
CA ARG A 239 -9.15 -5.50 -9.37
C ARG A 239 -10.01 -6.61 -9.96
N ILE A 240 -9.85 -7.84 -9.45
CA ILE A 240 -10.51 -9.05 -9.94
C ILE A 240 -11.16 -9.81 -8.78
N LEU A 241 -12.35 -10.34 -9.01
CA LEU A 241 -13.05 -11.22 -8.08
C LEU A 241 -13.00 -12.67 -8.57
N LEU A 242 -12.56 -13.58 -7.72
CA LEU A 242 -12.56 -15.02 -7.99
C LEU A 242 -13.77 -15.65 -7.32
N HIS A 243 -14.70 -16.19 -8.10
CA HIS A 243 -15.86 -16.90 -7.59
C HIS A 243 -15.55 -18.39 -7.48
N LEU A 244 -15.23 -18.85 -6.28
CA LEU A 244 -15.02 -20.26 -5.96
C LEU A 244 -16.34 -20.98 -5.73
N VAL A 245 -16.55 -22.05 -6.50
CA VAL A 245 -17.70 -22.95 -6.38
C VAL A 245 -17.18 -24.36 -6.09
N ASP A 246 -17.71 -24.98 -5.05
CA ASP A 246 -17.46 -26.39 -4.75
C ASP A 246 -18.28 -27.27 -5.69
N VAL A 247 -17.63 -28.08 -6.54
CA VAL A 247 -18.35 -28.96 -7.49
C VAL A 247 -18.88 -30.24 -6.86
N ALA A 248 -18.36 -30.62 -5.69
CA ALA A 248 -18.70 -31.86 -5.00
C ALA A 248 -18.93 -31.59 -3.49
N PRO A 249 -19.97 -30.83 -3.14
CA PRO A 249 -20.25 -30.51 -1.75
C PRO A 249 -20.72 -31.76 -1.00
N PHE A 250 -20.15 -31.99 0.19
CA PHE A 250 -20.39 -33.19 1.01
C PHE A 250 -21.83 -33.29 1.56
N ASP A 251 -22.52 -32.16 1.66
CA ASP A 251 -23.90 -32.06 2.13
C ASP A 251 -24.94 -32.36 1.02
N GLY A 252 -24.48 -32.60 -0.21
CA GLY A 252 -25.34 -32.83 -1.37
C GLY A 252 -26.06 -31.57 -1.87
N SER A 253 -25.64 -30.38 -1.42
CA SER A 253 -26.16 -29.11 -1.94
C SER A 253 -25.90 -28.95 -3.43
N ASP A 254 -26.76 -28.19 -4.12
CA ASP A 254 -26.59 -27.93 -5.55
C ASP A 254 -25.54 -26.82 -5.78
N PRO A 255 -24.41 -27.12 -6.45
CA PRO A 255 -23.37 -26.12 -6.75
C PRO A 255 -23.88 -24.92 -7.55
N ALA A 256 -24.86 -25.12 -8.42
CA ALA A 256 -25.45 -24.05 -9.21
C ALA A 256 -26.26 -23.08 -8.32
N HIS A 257 -27.07 -23.62 -7.40
CA HIS A 257 -27.79 -22.83 -6.42
C HIS A 257 -26.86 -22.04 -5.51
N ALA A 258 -25.80 -22.69 -5.02
CA ALA A 258 -24.75 -22.07 -4.21
C ALA A 258 -24.13 -20.86 -4.90
N ALA A 259 -23.72 -21.02 -6.17
CA ALA A 259 -23.13 -19.94 -6.94
C ALA A 259 -24.12 -18.78 -7.18
N HIS A 260 -25.39 -19.09 -7.44
CA HIS A 260 -26.43 -18.08 -7.61
C HIS A 260 -26.76 -17.33 -6.31
N ALA A 261 -26.67 -18.00 -5.15
CA ALA A 261 -26.82 -17.36 -3.84
C ALA A 261 -25.75 -16.27 -3.61
N ILE A 262 -24.47 -16.57 -3.89
CA ILE A 262 -23.38 -15.60 -3.84
C ILE A 262 -23.65 -14.40 -4.74
N LEU A 263 -24.10 -14.65 -5.97
CA LEU A 263 -24.36 -13.59 -6.94
C LEU A 263 -25.46 -12.64 -6.46
N ARG A 264 -26.56 -13.19 -5.96
CA ARG A 264 -27.68 -12.40 -5.40
C ARG A 264 -27.23 -11.58 -4.20
N GLU A 265 -26.37 -12.13 -3.35
CA GLU A 265 -25.86 -11.40 -2.19
C GLU A 265 -24.92 -10.27 -2.60
N LEU A 266 -24.01 -10.52 -3.55
CA LEU A 266 -23.11 -9.51 -4.11
C LEU A 266 -23.91 -8.34 -4.72
N GLN A 267 -24.92 -8.64 -5.54
CA GLN A 267 -25.82 -7.65 -6.15
C GLN A 267 -26.64 -6.90 -5.10
N ARG A 268 -27.17 -7.61 -4.10
CA ARG A 268 -27.93 -7.00 -3.00
C ARG A 268 -27.06 -6.01 -2.25
N PHE A 269 -25.78 -6.31 -2.02
CA PHE A 269 -24.87 -5.45 -1.27
C PHE A 269 -24.38 -4.24 -2.07
N SER A 270 -23.78 -4.47 -3.25
CA SER A 270 -23.33 -3.40 -4.14
C SER A 270 -23.47 -3.83 -5.60
N PRO A 271 -24.46 -3.27 -6.32
CA PRO A 271 -24.57 -3.43 -7.77
C PRO A 271 -23.27 -3.09 -8.50
N VAL A 272 -22.58 -2.03 -8.06
CA VAL A 272 -21.32 -1.58 -8.66
C VAL A 272 -20.19 -2.61 -8.46
N LEU A 273 -20.17 -3.31 -7.32
CA LEU A 273 -19.21 -4.40 -7.10
C LEU A 273 -19.56 -5.65 -7.92
N ALA A 274 -20.84 -5.90 -8.19
CA ALA A 274 -21.26 -7.00 -9.04
C ALA A 274 -20.87 -6.82 -10.52
N GLU A 275 -20.65 -5.57 -10.95
CA GLU A 275 -20.12 -5.20 -12.27
C GLU A 275 -18.62 -5.45 -12.42
N ARG A 276 -17.87 -5.65 -11.32
CA ARG A 276 -16.44 -5.92 -11.41
C ARG A 276 -16.16 -7.22 -12.17
N GLU A 277 -15.00 -7.24 -12.81
CA GLU A 277 -14.50 -8.42 -13.51
C GLU A 277 -14.40 -9.59 -12.53
N ARG A 278 -15.10 -10.66 -12.88
CA ARG A 278 -15.25 -11.85 -12.05
C ARG A 278 -14.88 -13.08 -12.87
N TRP A 279 -14.11 -13.98 -12.29
CA TRP A 279 -13.71 -15.25 -12.90
C TRP A 279 -14.32 -16.40 -12.12
N LEU A 280 -14.81 -17.43 -12.82
CA LEU A 280 -15.41 -18.60 -12.19
C LEU A 280 -14.33 -19.66 -11.95
N VAL A 281 -14.27 -20.19 -10.73
CA VAL A 281 -13.30 -21.20 -10.33
C VAL A 281 -14.05 -22.36 -9.70
N LEU A 282 -14.07 -23.48 -10.41
CA LEU A 282 -14.59 -24.76 -9.96
C LEU A 282 -13.52 -25.47 -9.14
N ASN A 283 -13.79 -25.69 -7.85
CA ASN A 283 -12.85 -26.30 -6.92
C ASN A 283 -13.32 -27.69 -6.48
N LYS A 284 -12.37 -28.54 -6.04
CA LYS A 284 -12.55 -29.96 -5.67
C LYS A 284 -12.88 -30.87 -6.86
N CYS A 285 -12.35 -30.53 -8.04
CA CYS A 285 -12.51 -31.35 -9.24
C CYS A 285 -11.90 -32.76 -9.12
N ASP A 286 -11.00 -32.99 -8.16
CA ASP A 286 -10.40 -34.28 -7.84
C ASP A 286 -11.40 -35.32 -7.31
N LEU A 287 -12.58 -34.88 -6.87
CA LEU A 287 -13.64 -35.75 -6.35
C LEU A 287 -14.60 -36.28 -7.43
N LEU A 288 -14.50 -35.78 -8.66
CA LEU A 288 -15.37 -36.15 -9.78
C LEU A 288 -14.56 -36.76 -10.93
N ASP A 289 -15.19 -37.65 -11.69
CA ASP A 289 -14.62 -38.08 -12.97
C ASP A 289 -14.84 -37.00 -14.05
N ALA A 290 -14.16 -37.16 -15.19
CA ALA A 290 -14.19 -36.15 -16.26
C ALA A 290 -15.60 -35.95 -16.86
N ALA A 291 -16.44 -36.99 -16.85
CA ALA A 291 -17.79 -36.92 -17.40
C ALA A 291 -18.73 -36.16 -16.45
N ALA A 292 -18.73 -36.50 -15.17
CA ALA A 292 -19.51 -35.82 -14.14
C ALA A 292 -19.06 -34.37 -13.94
N LEU A 293 -17.75 -34.09 -14.04
CA LEU A 293 -17.23 -32.72 -13.97
C LEU A 293 -17.72 -31.88 -15.14
N ALA A 294 -17.72 -32.42 -16.36
CA ALA A 294 -18.21 -31.71 -17.54
C ALA A 294 -19.71 -31.40 -17.43
N GLU A 295 -20.51 -32.33 -16.91
CA GLU A 295 -21.94 -32.12 -16.65
C GLU A 295 -22.16 -31.04 -15.59
N ARG A 296 -21.46 -31.12 -14.45
CA ARG A 296 -21.56 -30.11 -13.37
C ARG A 296 -21.14 -28.73 -13.85
N ARG A 297 -20.06 -28.65 -14.63
CA ARG A 297 -19.61 -27.41 -15.25
C ARG A 297 -20.68 -26.82 -16.15
N ALA A 298 -21.30 -27.62 -17.02
CA ALA A 298 -22.36 -27.14 -17.91
C ALA A 298 -23.55 -26.60 -17.10
N GLN A 299 -23.98 -27.31 -16.05
CA GLN A 299 -25.06 -26.88 -15.17
C GLN A 299 -24.77 -25.55 -14.47
N ILE A 300 -23.54 -25.36 -13.95
CA ILE A 300 -23.16 -24.13 -13.25
C ILE A 300 -23.04 -22.96 -14.23
N VAL A 301 -22.45 -23.18 -15.40
CA VAL A 301 -22.28 -22.14 -16.44
C VAL A 301 -23.64 -21.68 -16.96
N ASP A 302 -24.55 -22.61 -17.24
CA ASP A 302 -25.91 -22.32 -17.71
C ASP A 302 -26.74 -21.60 -16.64
N ALA A 303 -26.70 -22.09 -15.39
CA ALA A 303 -27.45 -21.47 -14.29
C ALA A 303 -27.00 -20.04 -13.94
N LEU A 304 -25.74 -19.70 -14.22
CA LEU A 304 -25.17 -18.38 -13.98
C LEU A 304 -25.21 -17.47 -15.21
N ASP A 305 -25.63 -17.98 -16.37
CA ASP A 305 -25.47 -17.33 -17.67
C ASP A 305 -24.04 -16.79 -17.87
N TRP A 306 -23.06 -17.67 -17.61
CA TRP A 306 -21.67 -17.27 -17.44
C TRP A 306 -20.93 -17.13 -18.78
N HIS A 307 -20.49 -15.91 -19.09
CA HIS A 307 -19.76 -15.58 -20.32
C HIS A 307 -18.25 -15.37 -20.11
N GLY A 308 -17.77 -15.44 -18.87
CA GLY A 308 -16.37 -15.18 -18.51
C GLY A 308 -15.49 -16.44 -18.52
N PRO A 309 -14.21 -16.31 -18.11
CA PRO A 309 -13.32 -17.46 -18.00
C PRO A 309 -13.76 -18.40 -16.87
N VAL A 310 -13.57 -19.70 -17.09
CA VAL A 310 -13.87 -20.78 -16.16
C VAL A 310 -12.61 -21.60 -15.93
N TYR A 311 -12.23 -21.77 -14.68
CA TYR A 311 -11.07 -22.53 -14.26
C TYR A 311 -11.49 -23.74 -13.44
N GLU A 312 -10.87 -24.88 -13.71
CA GLU A 312 -11.05 -26.13 -12.98
C GLU A 312 -9.79 -26.37 -12.14
N ILE A 313 -9.95 -26.44 -10.82
CA ILE A 313 -8.84 -26.59 -9.89
C ILE A 313 -9.13 -27.63 -8.80
N ALA A 314 -8.05 -28.16 -8.24
CA ALA A 314 -8.08 -28.88 -6.97
C ALA A 314 -7.10 -28.18 -6.03
N ALA A 315 -7.63 -27.28 -5.19
CA ALA A 315 -6.81 -26.46 -4.29
C ALA A 315 -5.92 -27.31 -3.37
N ILE A 316 -6.41 -28.47 -2.91
CA ILE A 316 -5.67 -29.34 -1.98
C ILE A 316 -4.43 -30.00 -2.60
N SER A 317 -4.51 -30.36 -3.88
CA SER A 317 -3.41 -30.98 -4.63
C SER A 317 -2.62 -29.97 -5.46
N ALA A 318 -2.97 -28.68 -5.37
CA ALA A 318 -2.45 -27.60 -6.21
C ALA A 318 -2.59 -27.86 -7.74
N THR A 319 -3.53 -28.70 -8.15
CA THR A 319 -3.75 -29.01 -9.57
C THR A 319 -4.54 -27.88 -10.22
N GLY A 320 -4.09 -27.41 -11.40
CA GLY A 320 -4.73 -26.33 -12.16
C GLY A 320 -4.48 -24.90 -11.62
N THR A 321 -3.91 -24.76 -10.42
CA THR A 321 -3.73 -23.45 -9.77
C THR A 321 -2.63 -22.59 -10.40
N GLN A 322 -1.60 -23.20 -10.97
CA GLN A 322 -0.50 -22.48 -11.65
C GLN A 322 -1.00 -21.70 -12.86
N ARG A 323 -1.86 -22.32 -13.70
CA ARG A 323 -2.46 -21.66 -14.85
C ARG A 323 -3.35 -20.49 -14.43
N LEU A 324 -4.21 -20.71 -13.42
CA LEU A 324 -5.04 -19.65 -12.84
C LEU A 324 -4.19 -18.45 -12.38
N CYS A 325 -3.09 -18.70 -11.65
CA CYS A 325 -2.22 -17.62 -11.15
C CYS A 325 -1.48 -16.88 -12.28
N ALA A 326 -1.02 -17.60 -13.30
CA ALA A 326 -0.35 -16.99 -14.45
C ALA A 326 -1.30 -16.11 -15.28
N ASP A 327 -2.51 -16.59 -15.53
CA ASP A 327 -3.54 -15.83 -16.24
C ASP A 327 -3.97 -14.61 -15.43
N LEU A 328 -4.16 -14.74 -14.10
CA LEU A 328 -4.48 -13.62 -13.21
C LEU A 328 -3.41 -12.53 -13.25
N MET A 329 -2.13 -12.89 -13.14
CA MET A 329 -1.03 -11.92 -13.20
C MET A 329 -1.01 -11.19 -14.54
N THR A 330 -1.17 -11.93 -15.64
CA THR A 330 -1.20 -11.35 -16.99
C THR A 330 -2.37 -10.38 -17.12
N ARG A 331 -3.56 -10.74 -16.61
CA ARG A 331 -4.72 -9.86 -16.62
C ARG A 331 -4.55 -8.60 -15.78
N ILE A 332 -3.92 -8.72 -14.60
CA ILE A 332 -3.63 -7.58 -13.72
C ILE A 332 -2.69 -6.60 -14.43
N GLU A 333 -1.64 -7.11 -15.10
CA GLU A 333 -0.69 -6.30 -15.86
C GLU A 333 -1.32 -5.67 -17.10
N GLU A 334 -2.12 -6.40 -17.86
CA GLU A 334 -2.86 -5.86 -19.02
C GLU A 334 -3.78 -4.71 -18.61
N ARG A 335 -4.48 -4.85 -17.48
CA ARG A 335 -5.31 -3.78 -16.94
C ARG A 335 -4.48 -2.59 -16.49
N GLY A 336 -3.38 -2.82 -15.77
CA GLY A 336 -2.48 -1.73 -15.37
C GLY A 336 -1.90 -0.99 -16.56
N ALA A 337 -1.49 -1.71 -17.60
CA ALA A 337 -0.97 -1.13 -18.85
C ALA A 337 -2.05 -0.37 -19.63
N ALA A 338 -3.28 -0.89 -19.70
CA ALA A 338 -4.40 -0.21 -20.35
C ALA A 338 -4.79 1.09 -19.61
N GLU A 339 -4.83 1.06 -18.29
CA GLU A 339 -5.07 2.24 -17.45
C GLU A 339 -3.95 3.28 -17.58
N ALA A 340 -2.70 2.84 -17.72
CA ALA A 340 -1.57 3.74 -17.95
C ALA A 340 -1.57 4.36 -19.36
N ALA A 341 -2.03 3.61 -20.37
CA ALA A 341 -2.06 4.06 -21.76
C ALA A 341 -3.25 4.99 -22.07
N ASP A 342 -4.38 4.84 -21.36
CA ASP A 342 -5.59 5.62 -21.58
C ASP A 342 -6.03 6.40 -20.33
N PRO A 343 -5.81 7.73 -20.29
CA PRO A 343 -6.23 8.59 -19.19
C PRO A 343 -7.73 8.62 -18.93
N GLU A 344 -8.59 8.33 -19.93
CA GLU A 344 -10.04 8.27 -19.73
C GLU A 344 -10.45 6.99 -19.00
N LEU A 345 -9.78 5.88 -19.30
CA LEU A 345 -9.97 4.57 -18.65
C LEU A 345 -9.52 4.62 -17.18
N ALA A 346 -8.39 5.29 -16.91
CA ALA A 346 -7.94 5.56 -15.55
C ALA A 346 -8.91 6.45 -14.76
N ARG A 347 -9.52 7.45 -15.40
CA ARG A 347 -10.58 8.28 -14.78
C ARG A 347 -11.83 7.46 -14.51
N ALA A 348 -12.27 6.63 -15.45
CA ALA A 348 -13.44 5.77 -15.29
C ALA A 348 -13.28 4.75 -14.15
N GLU A 349 -12.10 4.12 -14.03
CA GLU A 349 -11.80 3.21 -12.91
C GLU A 349 -11.74 3.96 -11.57
N ARG A 350 -11.16 5.17 -11.53
CA ARG A 350 -11.20 6.03 -10.34
C ARG A 350 -12.62 6.42 -9.94
N ASP A 351 -13.44 6.81 -10.91
CA ASP A 351 -14.84 7.17 -10.70
C ASP A 351 -15.66 5.95 -10.25
N LEU A 352 -15.37 4.77 -10.78
CA LEU A 352 -15.96 3.51 -10.34
C LEU A 352 -15.58 3.23 -8.89
N GLN A 353 -14.30 3.30 -8.55
CA GLN A 353 -13.81 3.13 -7.18
C GLN A 353 -14.41 4.14 -6.21
N GLN A 354 -14.53 5.41 -6.61
CA GLN A 354 -15.16 6.46 -5.81
C GLN A 354 -16.66 6.18 -5.61
N ARG A 355 -17.38 5.77 -6.66
CA ARG A 355 -18.80 5.38 -6.57
C ARG A 355 -18.98 4.17 -5.65
N MET A 356 -18.12 3.16 -5.77
CA MET A 356 -18.13 1.99 -4.88
C MET A 356 -17.88 2.38 -3.43
N GLN A 357 -16.91 3.25 -3.17
CA GLN A 357 -16.62 3.75 -1.83
C GLN A 357 -17.77 4.59 -1.26
N ALA A 358 -18.38 5.46 -2.07
CA ALA A 358 -19.52 6.28 -1.68
C ALA A 358 -20.75 5.41 -1.37
N GLN A 359 -21.06 4.44 -2.23
CA GLN A 359 -22.16 3.50 -2.03
C GLN A 359 -21.94 2.63 -0.79
N ALA A 360 -20.71 2.13 -0.59
CA ALA A 360 -20.33 1.42 0.62
C ALA A 360 -20.60 2.31 1.85
N ARG A 361 -20.06 3.54 1.89
CA ARG A 361 -20.26 4.52 2.98
C ARG A 361 -21.73 4.80 3.29
N GLN A 362 -22.55 5.09 2.28
CA GLN A 362 -23.99 5.33 2.45
C GLN A 362 -24.71 4.13 3.05
N ARG A 363 -24.34 2.92 2.63
CA ARG A 363 -24.93 1.69 3.14
C ARG A 363 -24.49 1.38 4.58
N ILE A 364 -23.24 1.70 4.94
CA ILE A 364 -22.79 1.67 6.34
C ILE A 364 -23.65 2.60 7.18
N ALA A 365 -23.88 3.84 6.72
CA ALA A 365 -24.66 4.83 7.45
C ALA A 365 -26.13 4.40 7.63
N ALA A 366 -26.77 3.87 6.58
CA ALA A 366 -28.15 3.39 6.63
C ALA A 366 -28.32 2.20 7.61
N LEU A 367 -27.36 1.27 7.62
CA LEU A 367 -27.38 0.11 8.53
C LEU A 367 -27.03 0.48 9.98
N ARG A 368 -26.27 1.56 10.21
CA ARG A 368 -26.08 2.14 11.55
C ARG A 368 -27.36 2.82 12.04
N ALA A 369 -28.04 3.55 11.16
CA ALA A 369 -29.29 4.24 11.50
C ALA A 369 -30.42 3.25 11.84
N SER A 370 -30.53 2.12 11.14
CA SER A 370 -31.53 1.09 11.47
C SER A 370 -31.30 0.42 12.83
N ARG A 371 -30.04 0.36 13.32
CA ARG A 371 -29.70 -0.22 14.63
C ARG A 371 -30.03 0.70 15.81
N ARG A 372 -30.01 2.02 15.62
CA ARG A 372 -30.45 2.98 16.65
C ARG A 372 -31.98 2.98 16.86
N GLY A 373 -32.75 2.38 15.96
CA GLY A 373 -34.22 2.34 16.04
C GLY A 373 -34.80 1.15 16.83
N ASP A 374 -34.03 0.09 17.07
CA ASP A 374 -34.52 -1.20 17.62
C ASP A 374 -34.03 -1.51 19.06
N ALA A 375 -33.38 -0.58 19.75
CA ALA A 375 -32.96 -0.76 21.15
C ALA A 375 -33.87 0.02 22.12
N PRO A 376 -34.52 -0.63 23.12
CA PRO A 376 -35.03 0.06 24.29
C PRO A 376 -33.85 0.48 25.18
N ASP A 377 -33.91 1.70 25.72
CA ASP A 377 -32.92 2.34 26.60
C ASP A 377 -32.11 1.34 27.44
N SER A 378 -30.86 1.13 27.05
CA SER A 378 -29.80 0.67 27.95
C SER A 378 -28.61 1.61 27.75
N GLU A 379 -28.40 2.42 28.77
CA GLU A 379 -27.20 3.24 29.00
C GLU A 379 -25.94 2.36 28.88
N ASP A 380 -25.06 2.72 27.95
CA ASP A 380 -23.59 2.56 27.93
C ASP A 380 -23.09 2.33 26.50
N ASP A 381 -22.58 3.42 25.89
CA ASP A 381 -21.27 3.46 25.24
C ASP A 381 -21.13 4.82 24.52
N ASP A 382 -20.74 5.84 25.31
CA ASP A 382 -20.19 7.09 24.82
C ASP A 382 -18.84 6.80 24.14
N TYR A 383 -18.83 6.82 22.81
CA TYR A 383 -17.66 7.20 22.03
C TYR A 383 -18.15 8.11 20.91
N ASP A 384 -18.53 9.34 21.30
CA ASP A 384 -18.56 10.46 20.36
C ASP A 384 -17.13 10.93 20.12
N ASP A 385 -16.76 10.75 18.86
CA ASP A 385 -15.73 11.41 18.09
C ASP A 385 -16.08 12.91 18.10
N ASP A 386 -15.38 13.73 18.89
CA ASP A 386 -15.46 15.19 18.76
C ASP A 386 -14.08 15.82 18.92
N ASP A 387 -13.63 16.40 17.80
CA ASP A 387 -12.69 17.51 17.73
C ASP A 387 -13.14 18.64 18.67
N HIS A 388 -12.22 19.18 19.48
CA HIS A 388 -11.90 20.61 19.60
C HIS A 388 -11.35 21.05 20.98
N ASP A 389 -10.23 21.77 20.91
CA ASP A 389 -9.74 22.88 21.75
C ASP A 389 -9.65 22.70 23.28
N VAL A 390 -8.41 22.54 23.76
CA VAL A 390 -8.06 22.68 25.18
C VAL A 390 -7.58 24.11 25.44
N GLU A 391 -8.41 24.93 26.08
CA GLU A 391 -7.99 26.21 26.70
C GLU A 391 -7.06 25.94 27.90
N VAL A 392 -5.85 26.50 27.84
CA VAL A 392 -4.87 26.43 28.94
C VAL A 392 -5.04 27.65 29.84
N GLU A 393 -5.62 27.47 31.03
CA GLU A 393 -5.64 28.48 32.09
C GLU A 393 -4.33 28.42 32.89
N TYR A 394 -3.47 29.43 32.73
CA TYR A 394 -2.32 29.62 33.63
C TYR A 394 -2.79 30.20 34.96
N ARG A 395 -2.36 29.60 36.08
CA ARG A 395 -2.44 30.23 37.40
C ARG A 395 -1.05 30.31 38.07
N PRO A 396 -0.84 31.35 38.90
CA PRO A 396 0.44 32.05 39.05
C PRO A 396 1.57 31.28 39.73
#